data_AF-A0A935PJF2-F1
#
_entry.id   AF-A0A935PJF2-F1
#
_cell.length_a   1.000
_cell.length_b   1.000
_cell.length_c   1.000
_cell.angle_alpha   90.00
_cell.angle_beta   90.00
_cell.angle_gamma   90.00
#
_symmetry.space_group_name_H-M   'P 1'
#
loop_
_entity.id
_entity.type
_entity.pdbx_description
1 polymer ?
#
loop_
_entity_poly.entity_id
_entity_poly.type
_entity_poly.pdbx_seq_one_letter_code
_entity_poly.pdbx_strand_id
1 'polypeptide(L)'
;MRLPLLCTILLAACAGGEKAPAPDDSTTPVAPAPPPALTAAQVTGAWNGTSKLAGTDSVVSTWTATATSDSTGTFAVPGEKVVNYTAVFSGDSMVATSEAHSTKLSGKAKVMWVSVGRLDAAGALVGTGTTMLAEKHDSVLGRVTWTATKQP
;
A
#
# COMPACT_ATOMS: atom_id res chain seq x y z
N MET A 1 13.66 -55.33 31.81
CA MET A 1 12.22 -55.52 31.50
C MET A 1 11.71 -54.23 30.84
N ARG A 2 10.74 -54.32 29.95
CA ARG A 2 10.40 -53.38 28.85
C ARG A 2 9.85 -52.01 29.30
N LEU A 3 10.12 -50.97 28.49
CA LEU A 3 9.39 -49.69 28.26
C LEU A 3 7.85 -49.94 28.11
N PRO A 4 6.89 -48.97 28.09
CA PRO A 4 7.00 -47.50 27.95
C PRO A 4 5.85 -46.60 28.54
N LEU A 5 5.93 -45.29 28.22
CA LEU A 5 4.86 -44.35 27.77
C LEU A 5 3.77 -43.74 28.70
N LEU A 6 3.71 -42.40 28.64
CA LEU A 6 2.59 -41.44 28.64
C LEU A 6 1.25 -41.79 29.34
N CYS A 7 0.72 -40.84 30.14
CA CYS A 7 -0.41 -40.00 29.72
C CYS A 7 -0.93 -39.09 30.86
N THR A 8 -1.08 -37.82 30.49
CA THR A 8 -2.01 -36.78 30.97
C THR A 8 -3.23 -37.27 31.75
N ILE A 9 -3.67 -36.54 32.79
CA ILE A 9 -5.08 -36.24 33.10
C ILE A 9 -5.17 -34.95 33.92
N LEU A 10 -5.98 -34.02 33.41
CA LEU A 10 -6.51 -32.83 34.08
C LEU A 10 -7.37 -33.22 35.29
N LEU A 11 -7.32 -32.49 36.40
CA LEU A 11 -8.52 -32.26 37.22
C LEU A 11 -8.38 -30.95 38.01
N ALA A 12 -9.20 -29.98 37.62
CA ALA A 12 -9.59 -28.87 38.48
C ALA A 12 -10.38 -29.43 39.68
N ALA A 13 -10.01 -29.00 40.88
CA ALA A 13 -10.83 -29.14 42.07
C ALA A 13 -10.73 -27.85 42.89
N CYS A 14 -11.81 -27.08 42.87
CA CYS A 14 -12.06 -25.97 43.78
C CYS A 14 -11.98 -26.44 45.23
N ALA A 15 -11.15 -25.79 46.04
CA ALA A 15 -11.33 -25.72 47.49
C ALA A 15 -11.32 -24.24 47.87
N GLY A 16 -12.40 -23.80 48.52
CA GLY A 16 -12.61 -22.44 48.96
C GLY A 16 -11.50 -21.94 49.88
N GLY A 17 -11.07 -20.72 49.59
CA GLY A 17 -10.26 -19.88 50.46
C GLY A 17 -10.48 -18.47 49.98
N GLU A 18 -11.24 -17.70 50.76
CA GLU A 18 -11.57 -16.31 50.51
C GLU A 18 -10.29 -15.50 50.30
N LYS A 19 -10.00 -15.21 49.04
CA LYS A 19 -9.07 -14.17 48.63
C LYS A 19 -9.90 -13.16 47.88
N ALA A 20 -9.90 -11.92 48.37
CA ALA A 20 -10.57 -10.79 47.73
C ALA A 20 -10.34 -10.84 46.21
N PRO A 21 -11.36 -10.56 45.38
CA PRO A 21 -11.16 -10.52 43.94
C PRO A 21 -10.01 -9.57 43.65
N ALA A 22 -8.94 -10.08 43.05
CA ALA A 22 -8.12 -9.21 42.23
C ALA A 22 -9.09 -8.61 41.20
N PRO A 23 -9.09 -7.29 40.95
CA PRO A 23 -9.92 -6.74 39.91
C PRO A 23 -9.62 -7.50 38.61
N ASP A 24 -10.65 -8.15 38.08
CA ASP A 24 -10.66 -8.71 36.73
C ASP A 24 -10.40 -7.56 35.76
N ASP A 25 -9.12 -7.27 35.49
CA ASP A 25 -8.71 -6.59 34.27
C ASP A 25 -8.74 -7.61 33.12
N SER A 26 -9.87 -8.31 32.98
CA SER A 26 -10.20 -9.09 31.80
C SER A 26 -10.82 -8.16 30.75
N THR A 27 -10.20 -7.00 30.52
CA THR A 27 -10.47 -6.24 29.30
C THR A 27 -9.82 -7.03 28.17
N THR A 28 -10.62 -7.85 27.50
CA THR A 28 -10.23 -8.41 26.19
C THR A 28 -9.71 -7.26 25.34
N PRO A 29 -8.48 -7.34 24.79
CA PRO A 29 -7.95 -6.30 23.92
C PRO A 29 -8.97 -6.02 22.82
N VAL A 30 -9.51 -4.81 22.80
CA VAL A 30 -10.39 -4.37 21.70
C VAL A 30 -9.54 -4.38 20.45
N ALA A 31 -9.91 -5.21 19.47
CA ALA A 31 -9.25 -5.23 18.18
C ALA A 31 -9.30 -3.81 17.57
N PRO A 32 -8.19 -3.29 17.02
CA PRO A 32 -8.19 -2.00 16.35
C PRO A 32 -9.29 -1.95 15.28
N ALA A 33 -10.02 -0.85 15.23
CA ALA A 33 -11.00 -0.64 14.15
C ALA A 33 -10.28 -0.71 12.78
N PRO A 34 -10.91 -1.32 11.76
CA PRO A 34 -10.32 -1.35 10.43
C PRO A 34 -10.10 0.09 9.92
N PRO A 35 -9.03 0.34 9.14
CA PRO A 35 -8.82 1.65 8.53
C PRO A 35 -10.01 2.04 7.65
N PRO A 36 -10.37 3.34 7.59
CA PRO A 36 -11.40 3.82 6.68
C PRO A 36 -11.08 3.43 5.23
N ALA A 37 -12.11 3.06 4.48
CA ALA A 37 -11.94 2.77 3.06
C ALA A 37 -11.50 4.03 2.31
N LEU A 38 -10.57 3.87 1.36
CA LEU A 38 -10.16 4.92 0.45
C LEU A 38 -11.25 5.11 -0.60
N THR A 39 -11.72 6.35 -0.72
CA THR A 39 -12.79 6.71 -1.66
C THR A 39 -12.24 7.52 -2.82
N ALA A 40 -12.92 7.42 -3.97
CA ALA A 40 -12.62 8.23 -5.15
C ALA A 40 -12.58 9.73 -4.83
N ALA A 41 -13.55 10.25 -4.07
CA ALA A 41 -13.66 11.67 -3.72
C ALA A 41 -12.42 12.20 -2.98
N GLN A 42 -11.77 11.37 -2.16
CA GLN A 42 -10.55 11.77 -1.48
C GLN A 42 -9.37 11.91 -2.45
N VAL A 43 -9.30 11.04 -3.47
CA VAL A 43 -8.22 10.97 -4.45
C VAL A 43 -8.44 11.90 -5.66
N THR A 44 -9.68 12.23 -6.03
CA THR A 44 -9.98 13.12 -7.16
C THR A 44 -9.28 14.47 -7.00
N GLY A 45 -8.69 14.95 -8.09
CA GLY A 45 -7.95 16.21 -8.13
C GLY A 45 -6.51 16.03 -8.64
N ALA A 46 -5.75 17.12 -8.59
CA ALA A 46 -4.36 17.14 -9.00
C ALA A 46 -3.43 16.93 -7.80
N TRP A 47 -2.32 16.24 -8.02
CA TRP A 47 -1.35 15.83 -7.01
C TRP A 47 0.05 16.13 -7.51
N ASN A 48 0.90 16.63 -6.62
CA ASN A 48 2.33 16.77 -6.84
C ASN A 48 3.06 15.65 -6.10
N GLY A 49 3.80 14.84 -6.83
CA GLY A 49 4.45 13.66 -6.29
C GLY A 49 5.96 13.63 -6.51
N THR A 50 6.62 12.87 -5.65
CA THR A 50 8.03 12.51 -5.80
C THR A 50 8.19 11.01 -5.61
N SER A 51 9.10 10.42 -6.38
CA SER A 51 9.47 9.01 -6.27
C SER A 51 10.93 8.89 -5.88
N LYS A 52 11.22 7.98 -4.95
CA LYS A 52 12.55 7.56 -4.55
C LYS A 52 12.80 6.12 -4.98
N LEU A 53 14.04 5.79 -5.32
CA LEU A 53 14.39 4.39 -5.58
C LEU A 53 14.20 3.57 -4.30
N ALA A 54 13.57 2.40 -4.41
CA ALA A 54 13.33 1.57 -3.24
C ALA A 54 14.65 1.22 -2.51
N GLY A 55 14.68 1.45 -1.20
CA GLY A 55 15.88 1.22 -0.38
C GLY A 55 16.89 2.37 -0.38
N THR A 56 16.59 3.51 -1.00
CA THR A 56 17.44 4.70 -0.95
C THR A 56 16.63 5.96 -0.63
N ASP A 57 17.33 7.01 -0.17
CA ASP A 57 16.72 8.32 0.08
C ASP A 57 16.75 9.25 -1.14
N SER A 58 17.36 8.81 -2.24
CA SER A 58 17.53 9.61 -3.45
C SER A 58 16.22 9.71 -4.24
N VAL A 59 15.76 10.95 -4.45
CA VAL A 59 14.65 11.24 -5.37
C VAL A 59 15.10 10.99 -6.80
N VAL A 60 14.34 10.17 -7.53
CA VAL A 60 14.62 9.79 -8.92
C VAL A 60 13.63 10.39 -9.92
N SER A 61 12.48 10.87 -9.44
CA SER A 61 11.47 11.50 -10.29
C SER A 61 10.59 12.46 -9.48
N THR A 62 10.20 13.56 -10.13
CA THR A 62 9.10 14.42 -9.71
C THR A 62 8.02 14.37 -10.78
N TRP A 63 6.76 14.41 -10.37
CA TRP A 63 5.63 14.21 -11.28
C TRP A 63 4.37 14.88 -10.77
N THR A 64 3.41 15.05 -11.68
CA THR A 64 2.04 15.40 -11.35
C THR A 64 1.09 14.30 -11.78
N ALA A 65 0.06 14.06 -10.98
CA ALA A 65 -1.02 13.14 -11.33
C ALA A 65 -2.36 13.85 -11.16
N THR A 66 -3.24 13.70 -12.14
CA THR A 66 -4.60 14.24 -12.08
C THR A 66 -5.59 13.10 -12.16
N ALA A 67 -6.25 12.80 -11.04
CA ALA A 67 -7.34 11.84 -10.99
C ALA A 67 -8.62 12.53 -11.49
N THR A 68 -9.10 12.13 -12.67
CA THR A 68 -10.26 12.73 -13.34
C THR A 68 -11.58 12.08 -12.92
N SER A 69 -11.53 10.83 -12.46
CA SER A 69 -12.69 10.08 -11.98
C SER A 69 -12.30 9.15 -10.82
N ASP A 70 -13.20 8.22 -10.48
CA ASP A 70 -12.99 7.11 -9.57
C ASP A 70 -12.11 5.98 -10.13
N SER A 71 -11.69 6.06 -11.39
CA SER A 71 -11.10 4.92 -12.09
C SER A 71 -10.05 5.31 -13.13
N THR A 72 -9.91 6.58 -13.47
CA THR A 72 -8.95 7.05 -14.47
C THR A 72 -8.28 8.37 -14.07
N GLY A 73 -7.11 8.59 -14.67
CA GLY A 73 -6.40 9.86 -14.55
C GLY A 73 -5.23 9.97 -15.51
N THR A 74 -4.50 11.06 -15.38
CA THR A 74 -3.30 11.36 -16.16
C THR A 74 -2.10 11.52 -15.26
N PHE A 75 -0.93 11.12 -15.76
CA PHE A 75 0.35 11.18 -15.07
C PHE A 75 1.35 11.91 -15.97
N ALA A 76 2.03 12.90 -15.43
CA ALA A 76 2.98 13.72 -16.16
C ALA A 76 4.31 13.83 -15.41
N VAL A 77 5.39 13.54 -16.11
CA VAL A 77 6.76 13.82 -15.67
C VAL A 77 7.27 15.01 -16.49
N PRO A 78 7.93 16.01 -15.89
CA PRO A 78 8.44 17.15 -16.64
C PRO A 78 9.31 16.74 -17.83
N GLY A 79 8.92 17.22 -19.02
CA GLY A 79 9.63 16.94 -20.27
C GLY A 79 9.41 15.55 -20.86
N GLU A 80 8.48 14.76 -20.33
CA GLU A 80 7.97 13.51 -20.91
C GLU A 80 6.55 13.72 -21.46
N LYS A 81 6.05 12.75 -22.23
CA LYS A 81 4.64 12.74 -22.64
C LYS A 81 3.75 12.42 -21.45
N VAL A 82 2.56 13.02 -21.42
CA VAL A 82 1.50 12.66 -20.47
C VAL A 82 1.02 11.24 -20.76
N VAL A 83 0.79 10.48 -19.69
CA VAL A 83 0.42 9.07 -19.72
C VAL A 83 -0.92 8.89 -19.02
N ASN A 84 -1.83 8.12 -19.60
CA ASN A 84 -3.08 7.77 -18.93
C ASN A 84 -2.87 6.59 -17.98
N TYR A 85 -3.62 6.57 -16.87
CA TYR A 85 -3.66 5.44 -15.96
C TYR A 85 -5.10 5.09 -15.57
N THR A 86 -5.29 3.85 -15.16
CA THR A 86 -6.50 3.38 -14.48
C THR A 86 -6.23 3.15 -13.00
N ALA A 87 -7.26 3.24 -12.16
CA ALA A 87 -7.18 2.99 -10.74
C ALA A 87 -8.31 2.06 -10.27
N VAL A 88 -7.99 1.16 -9.33
CA VAL A 88 -8.95 0.31 -8.63
C VAL A 88 -8.78 0.50 -7.14
N PHE A 89 -9.88 0.74 -6.43
CA PHE A 89 -9.90 0.96 -4.98
C PHE A 89 -10.24 -0.34 -4.25
N SER A 90 -9.51 -0.64 -3.18
CA SER A 90 -9.74 -1.81 -2.33
C SER A 90 -9.30 -1.52 -0.90
N GLY A 91 -10.26 -1.57 0.04
CA GLY A 91 -10.00 -1.21 1.43
C GLY A 91 -9.50 0.23 1.54
N ASP A 92 -8.38 0.43 2.24
CA ASP A 92 -7.73 1.72 2.45
C ASP A 92 -6.76 2.11 1.32
N SER A 93 -6.71 1.33 0.23
CA SER A 93 -5.68 1.41 -0.78
C SER A 93 -6.26 1.52 -2.20
N MET A 94 -5.44 2.00 -3.13
CA MET A 94 -5.70 1.99 -4.56
C MET A 94 -4.54 1.32 -5.31
N VAL A 95 -4.86 0.66 -6.41
CA VAL A 95 -3.90 0.16 -7.39
C VAL A 95 -4.05 0.98 -8.66
N ALA A 96 -3.03 1.75 -9.02
CA ALA A 96 -2.98 2.51 -10.26
C ALA A 96 -2.08 1.83 -11.29
N THR A 97 -2.55 1.68 -12.53
CA THR A 97 -1.83 1.03 -13.63
C THR A 97 -1.78 1.95 -14.83
N SER A 98 -0.58 2.20 -15.38
CA SER A 98 -0.44 3.02 -16.58
C SER A 98 -0.76 2.25 -17.85
N GLU A 99 -1.11 2.98 -18.90
CA GLU A 99 -0.96 2.48 -20.25
C GLU A 99 0.51 2.24 -20.61
N ALA A 100 0.75 1.47 -21.67
CA ALA A 100 2.09 1.26 -22.22
C ALA A 100 2.61 2.55 -22.88
N HIS A 101 3.75 3.05 -22.42
CA HIS A 101 4.34 4.30 -22.89
C HIS A 101 5.85 4.20 -23.05
N SER A 102 6.45 5.17 -23.74
CA SER A 102 7.91 5.28 -23.83
C SER A 102 8.37 6.41 -22.92
N THR A 103 9.54 6.24 -22.31
CA THR A 103 10.23 7.30 -21.57
C THR A 103 11.59 7.55 -22.21
N LYS A 104 12.23 8.68 -21.88
CA LYS A 104 13.61 8.94 -22.32
C LYS A 104 14.57 7.82 -21.90
N LEU A 105 14.33 7.22 -20.74
CA LEU A 105 15.15 6.13 -20.20
C LEU A 105 14.90 4.79 -20.90
N SER A 106 13.66 4.51 -21.34
CA SER A 106 13.34 3.25 -22.03
C SER A 106 13.66 3.28 -23.53
N GLY A 107 13.95 4.46 -24.08
CA GLY A 107 14.23 4.64 -25.51
C GLY A 107 13.04 4.16 -26.36
N LYS A 108 13.26 3.14 -27.18
CA LYS A 108 12.21 2.56 -28.05
C LYS A 108 11.31 1.56 -27.32
N ALA A 109 11.74 1.01 -26.19
CA ALA A 109 10.95 0.03 -25.45
C ALA A 109 9.73 0.69 -24.80
N LYS A 110 8.61 -0.02 -24.82
CA LYS A 110 7.41 0.37 -24.07
C LYS A 110 7.51 -0.16 -22.65
N VAL A 111 7.21 0.70 -21.70
CA VAL A 111 7.13 0.40 -20.27
C VAL A 111 5.73 0.65 -19.78
N MET A 112 5.41 0.02 -18.66
CA MET A 112 4.24 0.35 -17.86
C MET A 112 4.64 0.33 -16.39
N TRP A 113 3.84 0.98 -15.56
CA TRP A 113 3.99 0.90 -14.12
C TRP A 113 2.69 0.47 -13.46
N VAL A 114 2.85 -0.27 -12.36
CA VAL A 114 1.79 -0.59 -11.40
C VAL A 114 2.19 0.01 -10.07
N SER A 115 1.28 0.76 -9.48
CA SER A 115 1.49 1.48 -8.24
C SER A 115 0.41 1.12 -7.23
N VAL A 116 0.80 0.93 -5.98
CA VAL A 116 -0.12 0.73 -4.87
C VAL A 116 0.06 1.88 -3.90
N GLY A 117 -1.02 2.59 -3.58
CA GLY A 117 -0.98 3.74 -2.69
C GLY A 117 -2.18 3.83 -1.78
N ARG A 118 -2.02 4.61 -0.71
CA ARG A 118 -3.06 4.91 0.28
C ARG A 118 -2.88 6.33 0.80
N LEU A 119 -3.89 6.85 1.49
CA LEU A 119 -3.74 8.09 2.24
C LEU A 119 -3.03 7.82 3.57
N ASP A 120 -2.11 8.70 3.92
CA ASP A 120 -1.58 8.77 5.28
C ASP A 120 -2.49 9.63 6.19
N ALA A 121 -2.13 9.71 7.47
CA ALA A 121 -2.87 10.49 8.45
C ALA A 121 -2.86 12.01 8.18
N ALA A 122 -1.92 12.50 7.38
CA ALA A 122 -1.82 13.91 6.99
C ALA A 122 -2.61 14.21 5.70
N GLY A 123 -3.22 13.20 5.08
CA GLY A 123 -3.94 13.33 3.82
C GLY A 123 -3.05 13.35 2.58
N ALA A 124 -1.76 13.01 2.72
CA ALA A 124 -0.89 12.79 1.58
C ALA A 124 -1.08 11.36 1.05
N LEU A 125 -0.96 11.19 -0.27
CA LEU A 125 -0.89 9.85 -0.85
C LEU A 125 0.54 9.33 -0.70
N VAL A 126 0.66 8.10 -0.23
CA VAL A 126 1.93 7.40 -0.07
C VAL A 126 1.82 6.00 -0.66
N GLY A 127 2.92 5.50 -1.22
CA GLY A 127 2.86 4.18 -1.84
C GLY A 127 4.16 3.65 -2.40
N THR A 128 4.02 2.58 -3.15
CA THR A 128 5.10 1.92 -3.88
C THR A 128 4.72 1.75 -5.34
N GLY A 129 5.71 1.71 -6.22
CA GLY A 129 5.51 1.52 -7.65
C GLY A 129 6.53 0.54 -8.22
N THR A 130 6.11 -0.23 -9.21
CA THR A 130 6.98 -1.10 -10.00
C THR A 130 6.85 -0.74 -11.47
N THR A 131 7.97 -0.43 -12.12
CA THR A 131 8.05 -0.24 -13.56
C THR A 131 8.55 -1.52 -14.22
N MET A 132 7.92 -1.93 -15.31
CA MET A 132 8.23 -3.15 -16.05
C MET A 132 8.14 -2.91 -17.57
N LEU A 133 8.68 -3.83 -18.36
CA LEU A 133 8.45 -3.84 -19.81
C LEU A 133 6.98 -4.15 -20.10
N ALA A 134 6.36 -3.38 -20.98
CA ALA A 134 4.93 -3.56 -21.32
C ALA A 134 4.66 -4.86 -22.08
N GLU A 135 5.63 -5.39 -22.82
CA GLU A 135 5.48 -6.67 -23.53
C GLU A 135 5.82 -7.88 -22.65
N LYS A 136 6.48 -7.65 -21.50
CA LYS A 136 7.01 -8.67 -20.60
C LYS A 136 6.90 -8.21 -19.15
N HIS A 137 5.73 -8.40 -18.56
CA HIS A 137 5.43 -7.87 -17.22
C HIS A 137 6.29 -8.48 -16.10
N ASP A 138 6.92 -9.63 -16.36
CA ASP A 138 7.92 -10.26 -15.48
C ASP A 138 9.28 -9.54 -15.48
N SER A 139 9.54 -8.73 -16.52
CA SER A 139 10.77 -7.96 -16.67
C SER A 139 10.68 -6.62 -15.93
N VAL A 140 10.91 -6.67 -14.61
CA VAL A 140 10.95 -5.48 -13.75
C VAL A 140 12.19 -4.63 -14.03
N LEU A 141 11.97 -3.35 -14.30
CA LEU A 141 13.02 -2.36 -14.57
C LEU A 141 13.40 -1.55 -13.32
N GLY A 142 12.46 -1.40 -12.39
CA GLY A 142 12.70 -0.63 -11.17
C GLY A 142 11.54 -0.67 -10.20
N ARG A 143 11.85 -0.38 -8.94
CA ARG A 143 10.88 -0.21 -7.85
C ARG A 143 11.10 1.10 -7.15
N VAL A 144 10.03 1.77 -6.80
CA VAL A 144 10.07 3.07 -6.14
C VAL A 144 9.16 3.09 -4.91
N THR A 145 9.51 3.90 -3.94
CA THR A 145 8.56 4.46 -2.97
C THR A 145 8.18 5.86 -3.44
N TRP A 146 6.98 6.32 -3.13
CA TRP A 146 6.55 7.64 -3.55
C TRP A 146 5.62 8.28 -2.53
N THR A 147 5.58 9.61 -2.55
CA THR A 147 4.68 10.45 -1.74
C THR A 147 4.14 11.57 -2.61
N ALA A 148 2.87 11.94 -2.42
CA ALA A 148 2.24 13.01 -3.15
C ALA A 148 1.28 13.83 -2.29
N THR A 149 1.29 15.14 -2.50
CA THR A 149 0.40 16.09 -1.83
C THR A 149 -0.59 16.66 -2.82
N LYS A 150 -1.83 16.83 -2.40
CA LYS A 150 -2.88 17.42 -3.23
C LYS A 150 -2.52 18.86 -3.57
N GLN A 151 -2.74 19.26 -4.81
CA GLN A 151 -2.64 20.66 -5.21
C GLN A 151 -3.77 21.46 -4.53
N PRO A 152 -3.51 22.74 -4.20
CA PRO A 152 -4.52 23.64 -3.64
C PRO A 152 -5.70 23.86 -4.59
#